data_AF-A0A3B0XPE0-F1
#
_entry.id   AF-A0A3B0XPE0-F1
#
_cell.length_a   1.000
_cell.length_b   1.000
_cell.length_c   1.000
_cell.angle_alpha   90.00
_cell.angle_beta   90.00
_cell.angle_gamma   90.00
#
_symmetry.space_group_name_H-M   'P 1'
#
loop_
_entity.id
_entity.type
_entity.pdbx_description
1 polymer ?
#
loop_
_entity_poly.entity_id
_entity_poly.type
_entity_poly.pdbx_seq_one_letter_code
_entity_poly.pdbx_strand_id
1 'polypeptide(L)'
;MNIKRLLLTLSGLILSGFWPSISFASSQAENWLDLTSHWVGFSALAIFIIAYIFVMAEEFIHLRKSKPVVLAAGIIWALIAYVYANHGFNHEAERAVRHNLLEYAELMLFLLVAMTYINAMQERQVFDALRSWLCKKGFGFRQLFWITGVLAFLISPIADNLTTALLMCAVVMAVGGENNKFILIGAINIVVAANAGGAFSPFGDITTLMVWQKAIKTPNGAVDFWSFFSLFIPSLVNWLIPATIMHFAVPNEQPDSRGDIV
;
A
#
# COMPACT_ATOMS: atom_id res chain seq x y z
N MET A 1 -18.37 35.30 35.10
CA MET A 1 -17.89 33.90 34.98
C MET A 1 -16.44 33.96 34.50
N ASN A 2 -15.47 33.45 35.29
CA ASN A 2 -14.04 33.63 35.01
C ASN A 2 -13.62 32.94 33.70
N ILE A 3 -12.94 33.66 32.80
CA ILE A 3 -12.40 33.15 31.52
C ILE A 3 -11.57 31.87 31.72
N LYS A 4 -10.82 31.78 32.83
CA LYS A 4 -10.08 30.56 33.20
C LYS A 4 -10.98 29.34 33.46
N ARG A 5 -12.16 29.54 34.08
CA ARG A 5 -13.14 28.46 34.29
C ARG A 5 -13.77 28.02 32.97
N LEU A 6 -14.07 28.98 32.07
CA LEU A 6 -14.61 28.68 30.75
C LEU A 6 -13.62 27.87 29.89
N LEU A 7 -12.34 28.25 29.90
CA LEU A 7 -11.28 27.54 29.19
C LEU A 7 -11.06 26.13 29.77
N LEU A 8 -11.09 25.98 31.09
CA LEU A 8 -10.99 24.68 31.76
C LEU A 8 -12.17 23.75 31.43
N THR A 9 -13.40 24.29 31.38
CA THR A 9 -14.58 23.51 30.98
C THR A 9 -14.54 23.12 29.50
N LEU A 10 -14.06 24.00 28.62
CA LEU A 10 -13.90 23.71 27.20
C LEU A 10 -12.80 22.66 26.95
N SER A 11 -11.67 22.73 27.67
CA SER A 11 -10.63 21.70 27.58
C SER A 11 -11.10 20.34 28.11
N GLY A 12 -11.92 20.33 29.17
CA GLY A 12 -12.50 19.10 29.70
C GLY A 12 -13.50 18.44 28.73
N LEU A 13 -14.31 19.25 28.04
CA LEU A 13 -15.25 18.79 27.00
C LEU A 13 -14.52 18.24 25.78
N ILE A 14 -13.44 18.89 25.32
CA ILE A 14 -12.63 18.40 24.20
C ILE A 14 -11.94 17.08 24.56
N LEU A 15 -11.39 16.96 25.78
CA LEU A 15 -10.77 15.71 26.25
C LEU A 15 -11.79 14.56 26.38
N SER A 16 -13.05 14.84 26.72
CA SER A 16 -14.10 13.81 26.75
C SER A 16 -14.53 13.33 25.36
N GLY A 17 -14.36 14.16 24.32
CA GLY A 17 -14.66 13.79 22.92
C GLY A 17 -13.64 12.85 22.27
N PHE A 18 -12.46 12.70 22.88
CA PHE A 18 -11.41 11.78 22.43
C PHE A 18 -11.39 10.44 23.17
N TRP A 19 -12.35 10.18 24.06
CA TRP A 19 -12.43 8.88 24.72
C TRP A 19 -12.97 7.85 23.71
N PRO A 20 -12.23 6.78 23.38
CA PRO A 20 -12.73 5.72 22.53
C PRO A 20 -13.96 5.13 23.21
N SER A 21 -15.13 5.31 22.59
CA SER A 21 -16.34 4.65 23.04
C SER A 21 -16.16 3.15 22.79
N ILE A 22 -16.23 2.35 23.85
CA ILE A 22 -16.19 0.89 23.73
C ILE A 22 -17.50 0.47 23.06
N SER A 23 -17.46 0.32 21.73
CA SER A 23 -18.56 -0.25 20.97
C SER A 23 -18.43 -1.77 21.04
N PHE A 24 -19.39 -2.43 21.69
CA PHE A 24 -19.54 -3.88 21.56
C PHE A 24 -20.10 -4.18 20.17
N ALA A 25 -19.33 -4.86 19.34
CA ALA A 25 -19.85 -5.41 18.10
C ALA A 25 -20.89 -6.49 18.44
N SER A 26 -22.12 -6.32 17.99
CA SER A 26 -23.10 -7.41 18.00
C SER A 26 -22.72 -8.37 16.87
N SER A 27 -22.08 -9.49 17.20
CA SER A 27 -21.91 -10.56 16.22
C SER A 27 -23.28 -11.18 15.94
N GLN A 28 -23.72 -11.10 14.69
CA GLN A 28 -24.68 -12.07 14.20
C GLN A 28 -24.02 -13.44 14.38
N ALA A 29 -24.70 -14.36 15.07
CA ALA A 29 -24.24 -15.73 15.25
C ALA A 29 -24.27 -16.44 13.90
N GLU A 30 -23.18 -16.34 13.13
CA GLU A 30 -22.90 -17.31 12.09
C GLU A 30 -22.54 -18.64 12.79
N ASN A 31 -23.12 -19.75 12.32
CA ASN A 31 -22.92 -21.09 12.86
C ASN A 31 -21.50 -21.60 12.54
N TRP A 32 -20.48 -20.96 13.10
CA TRP A 32 -19.10 -21.39 12.98
C TRP A 32 -18.66 -22.10 14.25
N LEU A 33 -17.87 -23.15 14.06
CA LEU A 33 -17.26 -23.84 15.17
C LEU A 33 -16.04 -23.01 15.62
N ASP A 34 -16.09 -22.50 16.85
CA ASP A 34 -14.97 -21.76 17.43
C ASP A 34 -13.83 -22.73 17.77
N LEU A 35 -12.74 -22.62 17.00
CA LEU A 35 -11.52 -23.41 17.16
C LEU A 35 -10.38 -22.62 17.82
N THR A 36 -10.65 -21.41 18.33
CA THR A 36 -9.61 -20.51 18.84
C THR A 36 -8.86 -21.08 20.04
N SER A 37 -9.57 -21.75 20.95
CA SER A 37 -8.99 -22.46 22.10
C SER A 37 -8.79 -23.96 21.86
N HIS A 38 -8.98 -24.41 20.62
CA HIS A 38 -8.84 -25.82 20.25
C HIS A 38 -7.39 -26.13 19.81
N TRP A 39 -6.96 -27.39 19.95
CA TRP A 39 -5.59 -27.79 19.57
C TRP A 39 -5.28 -27.47 18.10
N VAL A 40 -6.27 -27.58 17.21
CA VAL A 40 -6.12 -27.19 15.78
C VAL A 40 -5.83 -25.71 15.62
N GLY A 41 -6.42 -24.82 16.42
CA GLY A 41 -6.12 -23.39 16.38
C GLY A 41 -4.66 -23.12 16.75
N PHE A 42 -4.16 -23.75 17.82
CA PHE A 42 -2.75 -23.67 18.22
C PHE A 42 -1.80 -24.28 17.18
N SER A 43 -2.17 -25.43 16.59
CA SER A 43 -1.39 -26.05 15.51
C SER A 43 -1.35 -25.17 14.26
N ALA A 44 -2.47 -24.54 13.88
CA ALA A 44 -2.52 -23.63 12.75
C ALA A 44 -1.60 -22.42 12.95
N LEU A 45 -1.59 -21.84 14.15
CA LEU A 45 -0.68 -20.75 14.50
C LEU A 45 0.79 -21.18 14.44
N ALA A 46 1.11 -22.37 14.96
CA ALA A 46 2.47 -22.91 14.88
C ALA A 46 2.92 -23.13 13.43
N ILE A 47 2.06 -23.72 12.59
CA ILE A 47 2.31 -23.92 11.16
C ILE A 47 2.51 -22.57 10.45
N PHE A 48 1.67 -21.57 10.76
CA PHE A 48 1.80 -20.22 10.22
C PHE A 48 3.14 -19.58 10.58
N ILE A 49 3.56 -19.64 11.85
CA ILE A 49 4.85 -19.11 12.29
C ILE A 49 6.01 -19.80 11.56
N ILE A 50 5.98 -21.13 11.46
CA ILE A 50 7.01 -21.90 10.76
C ILE A 50 7.07 -21.48 9.28
N ALA A 51 5.93 -21.39 8.61
CA ALA A 51 5.86 -20.95 7.22
C ALA A 51 6.42 -19.53 7.04
N TYR A 52 6.10 -18.63 7.96
CA TYR A 52 6.60 -17.25 7.94
C TYR A 52 8.12 -17.19 8.12
N ILE A 53 8.69 -18.04 8.98
CA ILE A 53 10.15 -18.19 9.11
C ILE A 53 10.77 -18.64 7.78
N PHE A 54 10.17 -19.62 7.08
CA PHE A 54 10.66 -20.04 5.76
C PHE A 54 10.56 -18.92 4.71
N VAL A 55 9.52 -18.09 4.75
CA VAL A 55 9.37 -16.92 3.87
C VAL A 55 10.49 -15.91 4.10
N MET A 56 10.80 -15.61 5.37
CA MET A 56 11.88 -14.70 5.73
C MET A 56 13.26 -15.28 5.40
N ALA A 57 13.43 -16.59 5.53
CA ALA A 57 14.68 -17.27 5.24
C ALA A 57 14.96 -17.46 3.74
N GLU A 58 14.03 -17.08 2.84
CA GLU A 58 14.17 -17.26 1.38
C GLU A 58 15.52 -16.80 0.84
N GLU A 59 16.06 -15.69 1.35
CA GLU A 59 17.36 -15.15 0.94
C GLU A 59 18.52 -16.14 1.13
N PHE A 60 18.40 -17.07 2.09
CA PHE A 60 19.39 -18.10 2.39
C PHE A 60 19.05 -19.47 1.78
N ILE A 61 17.76 -19.82 1.70
CA ILE A 61 17.32 -21.16 1.27
C ILE A 61 16.91 -21.23 -0.22
N HIS A 62 16.80 -20.07 -0.89
CA HIS A 62 16.34 -19.92 -2.28
C HIS A 62 15.00 -20.62 -2.60
N LEU A 63 14.22 -20.92 -1.57
CA LEU A 63 12.89 -21.51 -1.69
C LEU A 63 11.89 -20.38 -1.93
N ARG A 64 11.35 -20.31 -3.14
CA ARG A 64 10.30 -19.33 -3.51
C ARG A 64 9.22 -19.24 -2.44
N LYS A 65 8.95 -18.03 -1.93
CA LYS A 65 7.97 -17.76 -0.84
C LYS A 65 6.62 -18.44 -1.02
N SER A 66 6.13 -18.56 -2.27
CA SER A 66 4.84 -19.19 -2.55
C SER A 66 4.78 -20.67 -2.13
N LYS A 67 5.89 -21.41 -2.17
CA LYS A 67 5.92 -22.84 -1.82
C LYS A 67 5.61 -23.11 -0.34
N PRO A 68 6.35 -22.55 0.63
CA PRO A 68 6.05 -22.79 2.05
C PRO A 68 4.67 -22.23 2.44
N VAL A 69 4.25 -21.09 1.87
CA VAL A 69 2.95 -20.48 2.18
C VAL A 69 1.78 -21.36 1.70
N VAL A 70 1.80 -21.82 0.45
CA VAL A 70 0.71 -22.65 -0.10
C VAL A 70 0.63 -24.00 0.61
N LEU A 71 1.78 -24.62 0.92
CA LEU A 71 1.82 -25.88 1.67
C LEU A 71 1.23 -25.70 3.08
N ALA A 72 1.67 -24.67 3.81
CA ALA A 72 1.17 -24.37 5.14
C ALA A 72 -0.33 -24.09 5.13
N ALA A 73 -0.81 -23.28 4.18
CA ALA A 73 -2.23 -23.01 4.01
C ALA A 73 -3.04 -24.30 3.75
N GLY A 74 -2.54 -25.19 2.90
CA GLY A 74 -3.16 -26.49 2.63
C GLY A 74 -3.27 -27.37 3.88
N ILE A 75 -2.20 -27.43 4.69
CA ILE A 75 -2.21 -28.21 5.94
C ILE A 75 -3.20 -27.59 6.94
N ILE A 76 -3.21 -26.27 7.10
CA ILE A 76 -4.15 -25.57 8.00
C ILE A 76 -5.60 -25.86 7.59
N TRP A 77 -5.92 -25.71 6.30
CA TRP A 77 -7.27 -26.00 5.80
C TRP A 77 -7.66 -27.47 5.95
N ALA A 78 -6.73 -28.41 5.77
CA ALA A 78 -6.98 -29.83 6.00
C ALA A 78 -7.30 -30.13 7.47
N LEU A 79 -6.57 -29.52 8.42
CA LEU A 79 -6.84 -29.67 9.85
C LEU A 79 -8.20 -29.08 10.25
N ILE A 80 -8.56 -27.91 9.72
CA ILE A 80 -9.86 -27.28 9.97
C ILE A 80 -10.98 -28.13 9.39
N ALA A 81 -10.86 -28.57 8.12
CA ALA A 81 -11.85 -29.39 7.45
C ALA A 81 -12.07 -30.73 8.18
N TYR A 82 -11.01 -31.34 8.70
CA TYR A 82 -11.11 -32.56 9.50
C TYR A 82 -11.97 -32.37 10.76
N VAL A 83 -11.74 -31.29 11.51
CA VAL A 83 -12.53 -31.02 12.73
C VAL A 83 -13.97 -30.62 12.40
N TYR A 84 -14.17 -29.83 11.34
CA TYR A 84 -15.50 -29.44 10.89
C TYR A 84 -16.33 -30.65 10.45
N ALA A 85 -15.75 -31.56 9.66
CA ALA A 85 -16.40 -32.80 9.25
C ALA A 85 -16.79 -33.69 10.44
N ASN A 86 -15.91 -33.80 11.44
CA ASN A 86 -16.20 -34.57 12.66
C ASN A 86 -17.35 -34.00 13.50
N HIS A 87 -17.65 -32.72 13.36
CA HIS A 87 -18.79 -32.06 14.04
C HIS A 87 -20.03 -31.92 13.13
N GLY A 88 -20.04 -32.58 11.97
CA GLY A 88 -21.16 -32.58 11.03
C GLY A 88 -21.21 -31.39 10.06
N PHE A 89 -20.23 -30.48 10.10
CA PHE A 89 -20.13 -29.31 9.22
C PHE A 89 -19.36 -29.64 7.94
N ASN A 90 -19.94 -30.48 7.09
CA ASN A 90 -19.24 -31.01 5.90
C ASN A 90 -19.01 -30.00 4.78
N HIS A 91 -19.74 -28.88 4.74
CA HIS A 91 -19.68 -27.93 3.61
C HIS A 91 -19.20 -26.53 4.03
N GLU A 92 -19.19 -26.21 5.32
CA GLU A 92 -18.82 -24.86 5.77
C GLU A 92 -17.32 -24.58 5.54
N ALA A 93 -16.45 -25.58 5.78
CA ALA A 93 -15.03 -25.46 5.47
C ALA A 93 -14.78 -25.29 3.95
N GLU A 94 -15.50 -26.05 3.10
CA GLU A 94 -15.42 -25.91 1.65
C GLU A 94 -15.87 -24.52 1.19
N ARG A 95 -17.00 -24.04 1.69
CA ARG A 95 -17.51 -22.69 1.37
C ARG A 95 -16.50 -21.62 1.76
N ALA A 96 -15.89 -21.73 2.94
CA ALA A 96 -14.88 -20.78 3.40
C ALA A 96 -13.62 -20.81 2.52
N VAL A 97 -13.11 -21.99 2.15
CA VAL A 97 -11.97 -22.12 1.20
C VAL A 97 -12.32 -21.52 -0.15
N ARG A 98 -13.49 -21.86 -0.69
CA ARG A 98 -13.95 -21.37 -2.00
C ARG A 98 -14.09 -19.86 -2.02
N HIS A 99 -14.62 -19.28 -0.94
CA HIS A 99 -14.73 -17.83 -0.79
C HIS A 99 -13.35 -17.17 -0.84
N ASN A 100 -12.39 -17.66 -0.04
CA ASN A 100 -11.01 -17.16 -0.07
C ASN A 100 -10.38 -17.31 -1.46
N LEU A 101 -10.56 -18.46 -2.12
CA LEU A 101 -10.00 -18.70 -3.45
C LEU A 101 -10.58 -17.73 -4.50
N LEU A 102 -11.87 -17.40 -4.40
CA LEU A 102 -12.51 -16.41 -5.27
C LEU A 102 -11.93 -15.02 -5.04
N GLU A 103 -11.75 -14.58 -3.78
CA GLU A 103 -11.10 -13.30 -3.48
C GLU A 103 -9.67 -13.24 -4.07
N TYR A 104 -8.88 -14.31 -3.91
CA TYR A 104 -7.56 -14.40 -4.53
C TYR A 104 -7.60 -14.37 -6.06
N ALA A 105 -8.59 -15.01 -6.67
CA ALA A 105 -8.76 -15.00 -8.12
C ALA A 105 -9.14 -13.61 -8.63
N GLU A 106 -10.02 -12.89 -7.93
CA GLU A 106 -10.39 -11.51 -8.24
C GLU A 106 -9.18 -10.56 -8.13
N LEU A 107 -8.40 -10.66 -7.05
CA LEU A 107 -7.12 -9.96 -6.90
C LEU A 107 -6.17 -10.26 -8.06
N MET A 108 -5.97 -11.54 -8.38
CA MET A 108 -5.06 -11.97 -9.44
C MET A 108 -5.47 -11.42 -10.80
N LEU A 109 -6.75 -11.53 -11.17
CA LEU A 109 -7.27 -11.04 -12.44
C LEU A 109 -7.12 -9.51 -12.55
N PHE A 110 -7.35 -8.80 -11.46
CA PHE A 110 -7.15 -7.36 -11.41
C PHE A 110 -5.69 -6.97 -11.59
N LEU A 111 -4.77 -7.59 -10.84
CA LEU A 111 -3.34 -7.33 -10.95
C LEU A 111 -2.80 -7.71 -12.33
N LEU A 112 -3.33 -8.76 -12.96
CA LEU A 112 -2.97 -9.13 -14.33
C LEU A 112 -3.26 -7.99 -15.30
N VAL A 113 -4.44 -7.38 -15.23
CA VAL A 113 -4.82 -6.26 -16.11
C VAL A 113 -3.97 -5.02 -15.80
N ALA A 114 -3.81 -4.69 -14.52
CA ALA A 114 -3.02 -3.54 -14.08
C ALA A 114 -1.54 -3.65 -14.54
N MET A 115 -0.89 -4.78 -14.28
CA MET A 115 0.49 -5.02 -14.70
C MET A 115 0.64 -5.07 -16.22
N THR A 116 -0.36 -5.59 -16.95
CA THR A 116 -0.37 -5.57 -18.41
C THR A 116 -0.37 -4.14 -18.95
N TYR A 117 -1.19 -3.26 -18.36
CA TYR A 117 -1.24 -1.84 -18.74
C TYR A 117 0.10 -1.14 -18.48
N ILE A 118 0.72 -1.41 -17.33
CA ILE A 118 2.05 -0.89 -16.97
C ILE A 118 3.11 -1.35 -17.95
N ASN A 119 3.16 -2.66 -18.23
CA ASN A 119 4.09 -3.23 -19.20
C ASN A 119 3.90 -2.63 -20.61
N ALA A 120 2.66 -2.38 -21.03
CA ALA A 120 2.37 -1.75 -22.31
C ALA A 120 2.85 -0.28 -22.36
N MET A 121 2.75 0.49 -21.27
CA MET A 121 3.31 1.83 -21.20
C MET A 121 4.84 1.83 -21.26
N GLN A 122 5.46 0.84 -20.61
CA GLN A 122 6.91 0.64 -20.64
C GLN A 122 7.40 0.25 -22.04
N GLU A 123 6.72 -0.67 -22.73
CA GLU A 123 7.02 -1.07 -24.11
C GLU A 123 6.89 0.11 -25.08
N ARG A 124 5.92 1.01 -24.84
CA ARG A 124 5.74 2.26 -25.60
C ARG A 124 6.71 3.37 -25.22
N GLN A 125 7.67 3.10 -24.32
CA GLN A 125 8.69 4.05 -23.89
C GLN A 125 8.11 5.37 -23.35
N VAL A 126 6.91 5.35 -22.76
CA VAL A 126 6.24 6.56 -22.22
C VAL A 126 7.15 7.26 -21.21
N PHE A 127 7.87 6.46 -20.43
CA PHE A 127 8.73 6.96 -19.38
C PHE A 127 10.10 7.42 -19.86
N ASP A 128 10.66 6.78 -20.90
CA ASP A 128 11.85 7.29 -21.55
C ASP A 128 11.56 8.63 -22.24
N ALA A 129 10.39 8.77 -22.86
CA ALA A 129 9.92 10.02 -23.42
C ALA A 129 9.77 11.11 -22.34
N LEU A 130 9.21 10.77 -21.18
CA LEU A 130 9.11 11.66 -20.02
C LEU A 130 10.50 12.10 -19.54
N ARG A 131 11.44 11.16 -19.41
CA ARG A 131 12.84 11.42 -19.05
C ARG A 131 13.48 12.40 -20.03
N SER A 132 13.45 12.09 -21.32
CA SER A 132 14.01 12.93 -22.37
C SER A 132 13.37 14.31 -22.40
N TRP A 133 12.07 14.41 -22.12
CA TRP A 133 11.38 15.70 -22.01
C TRP A 133 11.88 16.53 -20.83
N LEU A 134 12.05 15.91 -19.65
CA LEU A 134 12.58 16.59 -18.45
C LEU A 134 14.01 17.07 -18.65
N CYS A 135 14.88 16.26 -19.25
CA CYS A 135 16.26 16.64 -19.56
C CYS A 135 16.32 17.84 -20.53
N LYS A 136 15.46 17.85 -21.57
CA LYS A 136 15.45 18.91 -22.60
C LYS A 136 14.96 20.26 -22.10
N LYS A 137 14.24 20.30 -20.98
CA LYS A 137 13.65 21.55 -20.45
C LYS A 137 14.61 22.43 -19.66
N GLY A 138 15.80 21.92 -19.29
CA GLY A 138 16.81 22.70 -18.57
C GLY A 138 16.36 23.16 -17.18
N PHE A 139 15.53 22.35 -16.50
CA PHE A 139 15.06 22.66 -15.16
C PHE A 139 16.19 22.56 -14.13
N GLY A 140 16.21 23.48 -13.15
CA GLY A 140 17.13 23.38 -12.01
C GLY A 140 16.75 22.24 -11.05
N PHE A 141 17.66 21.80 -10.18
CA PHE A 141 17.40 20.67 -9.27
C PHE A 141 16.17 20.86 -8.37
N ARG A 142 15.93 22.08 -7.88
CA ARG A 142 14.72 22.39 -7.09
C ARG A 142 13.44 22.26 -7.90
N GLN A 143 13.46 22.63 -9.17
CA GLN A 143 12.30 22.47 -10.06
C GLN A 143 12.08 21.00 -10.38
N LEU A 144 13.15 20.27 -10.72
CA LEU A 144 13.11 18.84 -10.97
C LEU A 144 12.56 18.08 -9.76
N PHE A 145 13.01 18.41 -8.53
CA PHE A 145 12.50 17.83 -7.29
C PHE A 145 10.98 17.92 -7.16
N TRP A 146 10.40 19.10 -7.45
CA TRP A 146 8.96 19.30 -7.39
C TRP A 146 8.23 18.60 -8.52
N ILE A 147 8.74 18.71 -9.75
CA ILE A 147 8.12 18.10 -10.92
C ILE A 147 8.06 16.59 -10.77
N THR A 148 9.17 15.94 -10.40
CA THR A 148 9.21 14.48 -10.25
C THR A 148 8.37 14.00 -9.08
N GLY A 149 8.32 14.76 -7.97
CA GLY A 149 7.41 14.47 -6.85
C GLY A 149 5.94 14.57 -7.24
N VAL A 150 5.52 15.64 -7.91
CA VAL A 150 4.14 15.81 -8.41
C VAL A 150 3.78 14.70 -9.38
N LEU A 151 4.67 14.38 -10.32
CA LEU A 151 4.44 13.31 -11.28
C LEU A 151 4.30 11.96 -10.58
N ALA A 152 5.17 11.63 -9.63
CA ALA A 152 5.07 10.39 -8.85
C ALA A 152 3.73 10.31 -8.08
N PHE A 153 3.31 11.40 -7.44
CA PHE A 153 2.02 11.48 -6.73
C PHE A 153 0.81 11.30 -7.64
N LEU A 154 0.85 11.82 -8.87
CA LEU A 154 -0.26 11.75 -9.83
C LEU A 154 -0.28 10.47 -10.68
N ILE A 155 0.86 9.82 -10.87
CA ILE A 155 0.98 8.57 -11.63
C ILE A 155 0.62 7.37 -10.74
N SER A 156 1.03 7.36 -9.47
CA SER A 156 0.81 6.24 -8.55
C SER A 156 -0.65 5.88 -8.18
N PRO A 157 -1.68 6.70 -8.39
CA PRO A 157 -3.07 6.26 -8.24
C PRO A 157 -3.53 5.32 -9.36
N ILE A 158 -2.79 5.30 -10.49
CA ILE A 158 -3.09 4.54 -11.71
C ILE A 158 -2.08 3.41 -11.88
N ALA A 159 -0.81 3.68 -11.57
CA ALA A 159 0.28 2.72 -11.57
C ALA A 159 0.57 2.21 -10.16
N ASP A 160 1.11 1.00 -10.03
CA ASP A 160 1.53 0.52 -8.71
C ASP A 160 2.65 1.41 -8.12
N ASN A 161 2.72 1.45 -6.79
CA ASN A 161 3.63 2.31 -6.02
C ASN A 161 5.12 2.02 -6.30
N LEU A 162 5.52 0.76 -6.44
CA LEU A 162 6.90 0.32 -6.64
C LEU A 162 7.36 0.68 -8.04
N THR A 163 6.53 0.41 -9.04
CA THR A 163 6.78 0.74 -10.44
C THR A 163 6.90 2.26 -10.60
N THR A 164 5.98 3.03 -10.02
CA THR A 164 6.05 4.50 -10.06
C THR A 164 7.34 5.00 -9.41
N ALA A 165 7.71 4.46 -8.24
CA ALA A 165 8.91 4.86 -7.54
C ALA A 165 10.19 4.50 -8.31
N LEU A 166 10.36 3.25 -8.76
CA LEU A 166 11.53 2.79 -9.51
C LEU A 166 11.73 3.62 -10.78
N LEU A 167 10.63 3.86 -11.49
CA LEU A 167 10.64 4.63 -12.70
C LEU A 167 11.08 6.07 -12.49
N MET A 168 10.42 6.77 -11.58
CA MET A 168 10.71 8.18 -11.32
C MET A 168 12.10 8.34 -10.68
N CYS A 169 12.58 7.35 -9.92
CA CYS A 169 13.96 7.29 -9.46
C CYS A 169 14.94 7.15 -10.62
N ALA A 170 14.65 6.33 -11.64
CA ALA A 170 15.48 6.25 -12.84
C ALA A 170 15.55 7.60 -13.58
N VAL A 171 14.43 8.32 -13.64
CA VAL A 171 14.40 9.69 -14.18
C VAL A 171 15.28 10.63 -13.36
N VAL A 172 15.16 10.64 -12.02
CA VAL A 172 15.96 11.50 -11.12
C VAL A 172 17.45 11.16 -11.18
N MET A 173 17.83 9.90 -11.29
CA MET A 173 19.22 9.50 -11.49
C MET A 173 19.77 10.03 -12.81
N ALA A 174 18.98 9.97 -13.90
CA ALA A 174 19.39 10.50 -15.19
C ALA A 174 19.54 12.02 -15.22
N VAL A 175 18.60 12.78 -14.61
CA VAL A 175 18.71 14.25 -14.55
C VAL A 175 19.65 14.75 -13.47
N GLY A 176 19.97 13.93 -12.48
CA GLY A 176 20.81 14.29 -11.33
C GLY A 176 22.31 14.24 -11.61
N GLY A 177 22.73 13.49 -12.64
CA GLY A 177 24.14 13.34 -13.00
C GLY A 177 24.98 12.86 -11.81
N GLU A 178 26.02 13.61 -11.47
CA GLU A 178 26.91 13.32 -10.33
C GLU A 178 26.45 13.92 -9.00
N ASN A 179 25.33 14.65 -8.97
CA ASN A 179 24.84 15.29 -7.75
C ASN A 179 24.11 14.28 -6.84
N ASN A 180 24.90 13.48 -6.12
CA ASN A 180 24.41 12.47 -5.19
C ASN A 180 23.45 13.02 -4.12
N LYS A 181 23.63 14.28 -3.71
CA LYS A 181 22.75 14.93 -2.72
C LYS A 181 21.36 15.16 -3.30
N PHE A 182 21.25 15.66 -4.52
CA PHE A 182 19.98 15.81 -5.21
C PHE A 182 19.33 14.45 -5.49
N ILE A 183 20.10 13.46 -5.99
CA ILE A 183 19.57 12.13 -6.31
C ILE A 183 18.95 11.48 -5.06
N LEU A 184 19.65 11.52 -3.93
CA LEU A 184 19.16 10.95 -2.67
C LEU A 184 17.86 11.61 -2.21
N ILE A 185 17.85 12.94 -2.12
CA ILE A 185 16.67 13.69 -1.65
C ILE A 185 15.50 13.55 -2.63
N GLY A 186 15.77 13.55 -3.92
CA GLY A 186 14.79 13.32 -4.98
C GLY A 186 14.17 11.93 -4.91
N ALA A 187 14.99 10.88 -4.71
CA ALA A 187 14.51 9.51 -4.56
C ALA A 187 13.62 9.35 -3.32
N ILE A 188 14.01 9.92 -2.17
CA ILE A 188 13.17 9.90 -0.96
C ILE A 188 11.83 10.59 -1.22
N ASN A 189 11.85 11.78 -1.84
CA ASN A 189 10.63 12.51 -2.19
C ASN A 189 9.73 11.71 -3.13
N ILE A 190 10.28 11.05 -4.14
CA ILE A 190 9.53 10.21 -5.08
C ILE A 190 8.87 9.03 -4.36
N VAL A 191 9.59 8.33 -3.49
CA VAL A 191 9.03 7.17 -2.75
C VAL A 191 7.88 7.61 -1.85
N VAL A 192 8.03 8.73 -1.14
CA VAL A 192 6.97 9.31 -0.32
C VAL A 192 5.78 9.75 -1.18
N ALA A 193 6.04 10.42 -2.30
CA ALA A 193 5.02 10.89 -3.24
C ALA A 193 4.22 9.75 -3.85
N ALA A 194 4.90 8.70 -4.34
CA ALA A 194 4.27 7.54 -4.94
C ALA A 194 3.37 6.82 -3.93
N ASN A 195 3.88 6.54 -2.73
CA ASN A 195 3.08 5.86 -1.71
C ASN A 195 1.86 6.70 -1.28
N ALA A 196 2.03 8.00 -1.08
CA ALA A 196 0.92 8.90 -0.77
C ALA A 196 -0.10 9.00 -1.92
N GLY A 197 0.38 9.05 -3.16
CA GLY A 197 -0.46 9.08 -4.36
C GLY A 197 -1.30 7.82 -4.52
N GLY A 198 -0.70 6.65 -4.32
CA GLY A 198 -1.41 5.38 -4.40
C GLY A 198 -2.54 5.25 -3.36
N ALA A 199 -2.37 5.83 -2.17
CA ALA A 199 -3.31 5.63 -1.06
C ALA A 199 -4.73 6.18 -1.27
N PHE A 200 -4.92 7.19 -2.14
CA PHE A 200 -6.25 7.78 -2.39
C PHE A 200 -7.01 7.11 -3.54
N SER A 201 -6.49 6.01 -4.09
CA SER A 201 -7.10 5.24 -5.17
C SER A 201 -7.09 3.75 -4.82
N PRO A 202 -8.16 2.99 -5.09
CA PRO A 202 -8.15 1.55 -4.90
C PRO A 202 -7.23 0.81 -5.89
N PHE A 203 -6.76 1.50 -6.92
CA PHE A 203 -5.83 0.96 -7.92
C PHE A 203 -4.35 1.18 -7.58
N GLY A 204 -4.04 2.05 -6.61
CA GLY A 204 -2.67 2.50 -6.40
C GLY A 204 -1.74 1.49 -5.74
N ASP A 205 -2.29 0.60 -4.91
CA ASP A 205 -1.53 -0.47 -4.24
C ASP A 205 -2.39 -1.72 -3.98
N ILE A 206 -1.74 -2.89 -3.86
CA ILE A 206 -2.38 -4.16 -3.53
C ILE A 206 -3.17 -4.03 -2.21
N THR A 207 -2.65 -3.27 -1.25
CA THR A 207 -3.31 -3.06 0.04
C THR A 207 -4.60 -2.24 -0.08
N THR A 208 -4.61 -1.20 -0.92
CA THR A 208 -5.81 -0.39 -1.20
C THR A 208 -6.86 -1.17 -1.96
N LEU A 209 -6.44 -2.01 -2.91
CA LEU A 209 -7.28 -2.93 -3.66
C LEU A 209 -7.95 -3.94 -2.72
N MET A 210 -7.18 -4.53 -1.81
CA MET A 210 -7.67 -5.48 -0.81
C MET A 210 -8.74 -4.85 0.09
N VAL A 211 -8.56 -3.59 0.51
CA VAL A 211 -9.57 -2.86 1.29
C VAL A 211 -10.86 -2.66 0.51
N TRP A 212 -10.75 -2.28 -0.78
CA TRP A 212 -11.91 -2.07 -1.63
C TRP A 212 -12.68 -3.36 -1.90
N GLN A 213 -11.98 -4.45 -2.24
CA GLN A 213 -12.59 -5.75 -2.52
C GLN A 213 -13.27 -6.37 -1.31
N LYS A 214 -12.75 -6.11 -0.10
CA LYS A 214 -13.38 -6.56 1.14
C LYS A 214 -14.77 -5.94 1.38
N ALA A 215 -15.18 -4.94 0.58
CA ALA A 215 -16.49 -4.31 0.63
C ALA A 215 -16.89 -3.90 2.06
N ILE A 216 -15.94 -3.32 2.79
CA ILE A 216 -16.06 -3.01 4.21
C ILE A 216 -17.24 -2.04 4.43
N LYS A 217 -18.09 -2.35 5.42
CA LYS A 217 -19.14 -1.43 5.89
C LYS A 217 -18.66 -0.68 7.11
N THR A 218 -18.64 0.64 7.01
CA THR A 218 -18.35 1.55 8.13
C THR A 218 -19.66 2.15 8.66
N PRO A 219 -19.66 2.79 9.85
CA PRO A 219 -20.82 3.56 10.32
C PRO A 219 -21.26 4.66 9.35
N ASN A 220 -20.34 5.12 8.50
CA ASN A 220 -20.57 6.18 7.51
C ASN A 220 -21.01 5.64 6.13
N GLY A 221 -21.14 4.32 5.98
CA GLY A 221 -21.48 3.67 4.71
C GLY A 221 -20.45 2.63 4.27
N ALA A 222 -20.72 1.99 3.14
CA ALA A 222 -19.77 1.07 2.52
C ALA A 222 -18.57 1.83 1.94
N VAL A 223 -17.36 1.26 2.06
CA VAL A 223 -16.16 1.77 1.40
C VAL A 223 -16.26 1.43 -0.09
N ASP A 224 -16.89 2.32 -0.84
CA ASP A 224 -17.00 2.23 -2.28
C ASP A 224 -15.80 2.89 -2.99
N PHE A 225 -15.81 2.86 -4.32
CA PHE A 225 -14.76 3.48 -5.13
C PHE A 225 -14.54 4.96 -4.78
N TRP A 226 -15.62 5.71 -4.56
CA TRP A 226 -15.57 7.14 -4.29
C TRP A 226 -15.05 7.48 -2.90
N SER A 227 -15.24 6.57 -1.93
CA SER A 227 -14.73 6.72 -0.57
C SER A 227 -13.22 6.97 -0.52
N PHE A 228 -12.44 6.37 -1.43
CA PHE A 228 -10.99 6.56 -1.49
C PHE A 228 -10.58 8.01 -1.81
N PHE A 229 -11.37 8.74 -2.60
CA PHE A 229 -11.05 10.13 -2.95
C PHE A 229 -11.15 11.08 -1.76
N SER A 230 -11.85 10.69 -0.68
CA SER A 230 -11.82 11.44 0.58
C SER A 230 -10.42 11.49 1.19
N LEU A 231 -9.54 10.53 0.85
CA LEU A 231 -8.15 10.49 1.28
C LEU A 231 -7.23 11.38 0.44
N PHE A 232 -7.71 11.99 -0.66
CA PHE A 232 -6.86 12.82 -1.52
C PHE A 232 -6.18 13.95 -0.74
N ILE A 233 -6.93 14.70 0.08
CA ILE A 233 -6.38 15.81 0.87
C ILE A 233 -5.41 15.29 1.95
N PRO A 234 -5.77 14.29 2.79
CA PRO A 234 -4.81 13.65 3.71
C PRO A 234 -3.53 13.17 3.02
N SER A 235 -3.64 12.48 1.88
CA SER A 235 -2.50 11.97 1.10
C SER A 235 -1.64 13.09 0.54
N LEU A 236 -2.26 14.13 -0.02
CA LEU A 236 -1.55 15.30 -0.53
C LEU A 236 -0.76 15.98 0.58
N VAL A 237 -1.38 16.19 1.75
CA VAL A 237 -0.71 16.79 2.91
C VAL A 237 0.44 15.91 3.41
N ASN A 238 0.23 14.58 3.46
CA ASN A 238 1.24 13.60 3.86
C ASN A 238 2.50 13.65 2.99
N TRP A 239 2.36 13.93 1.69
CA TRP A 239 3.51 14.11 0.80
C TRP A 239 4.05 15.56 0.82
N LEU A 240 3.17 16.56 0.77
CA LEU A 240 3.54 17.96 0.62
C LEU A 240 4.35 18.49 1.82
N ILE A 241 4.02 18.08 3.05
CA ILE A 241 4.76 18.52 4.24
C ILE A 241 6.22 18.02 4.21
N PRO A 242 6.52 16.72 4.09
CA PRO A 242 7.89 16.25 3.91
C PRO A 242 8.61 16.88 2.71
N ALA A 243 7.92 17.03 1.57
CA ALA A 243 8.51 17.62 0.36
C ALA A 243 8.94 19.08 0.58
N THR A 244 8.11 19.89 1.23
CA THR A 244 8.45 21.29 1.56
C THR A 244 9.63 21.38 2.53
N ILE A 245 9.74 20.47 3.51
CA ILE A 245 10.89 20.41 4.43
C ILE A 245 12.17 20.01 3.67
N MET A 246 12.10 18.97 2.84
CA MET A 246 13.23 18.48 2.05
C MET A 246 13.73 19.51 1.02
N HIS A 247 12.85 20.36 0.50
CA HIS A 247 13.19 21.41 -0.47
C HIS A 247 14.39 22.28 -0.03
N PHE A 248 14.50 22.59 1.27
CA PHE A 248 15.60 23.40 1.80
C PHE A 248 16.95 22.69 1.74
N ALA A 249 16.96 21.36 1.72
CA ALA A 249 18.16 20.55 1.58
C ALA A 249 18.57 20.34 0.10
N VAL A 250 17.67 20.63 -0.85
CA VAL A 250 17.93 20.49 -2.30
C VAL A 250 18.91 21.58 -2.78
N PRO A 251 20.03 21.21 -3.43
CA PRO A 251 20.98 22.16 -4.01
C PRO A 251 20.29 23.13 -4.97
N ASN A 252 20.66 24.41 -4.90
CA ASN A 252 20.16 25.44 -5.82
C ASN A 252 21.09 25.55 -7.04
N GLU A 253 21.29 24.43 -7.72
CA GLU A 253 22.17 24.31 -8.87
C GLU A 253 21.37 23.82 -10.09
N GLN A 254 21.92 24.04 -11.27
CA GLN A 254 21.40 23.46 -12.50
C GLN A 254 22.16 22.17 -12.82
N PRO A 255 21.48 21.14 -13.35
CA PRO A 255 22.16 19.97 -13.90
C PRO A 255 23.17 20.42 -14.96
N ASP A 256 24.36 19.82 -14.95
CA ASP A 256 25.37 20.12 -15.95
C ASP A 256 24.88 19.56 -17.30
N SER A 257 24.51 20.43 -18.24
CA SER A 257 23.86 20.08 -19.52
C SER A 257 24.76 19.33 -20.51
N ARG A 258 25.84 18.69 -20.03
CA ARG A 258 26.90 18.07 -20.84
C ARG A 258 26.87 16.54 -20.90
N GLY A 259 25.88 15.88 -20.27
CA GLY A 259 25.73 14.42 -20.34
C GLY A 259 24.80 13.97 -21.46
N ASP A 260 25.39 13.64 -22.61
CA ASP A 260 24.90 12.74 -23.65
C ASP A 260 23.44 12.82 -24.10
N ILE A 261 23.25 13.56 -25.19
CA ILE A 261 22.20 13.33 -26.16
C ILE A 261 22.52 12.00 -26.88
N VAL A 262 22.06 10.88 -26.33
CA VAL A 262 22.01 9.59 -27.04
C VAL A 262 20.57 9.08 -27.00
#